data_AF-A0A838TI24-F1
#
_entry.id   AF-A0A838TI24-F1
#
_cell.length_a   1.000
_cell.length_b   1.000
_cell.length_c   1.000
_cell.angle_alpha   90.00
_cell.angle_beta   90.00
_cell.angle_gamma   90.00
#
_symmetry.space_group_name_H-M   'P 1'
#
loop_
_entity.id
_entity.type
_entity.pdbx_description
1 polymer ?
#
loop_
_entity_poly.entity_id
_entity_poly.type
_entity_poly.pdbx_seq_one_letter_code
_entity_poly.pdbx_strand_id
1 'polypeptide(L)'
;MDLPFQYGSRTNAFEHDGVHVHTQRAAGIGDLRLTANVLVLDPARHPDQNISLGLGVKAPTGDDAVSDNSFRSTGVVLRPVDSAIQPGDGGWGIILSGNAFAKVYKNTFAYVSGFYLINPRETNGVQTVRGDLPQIVNGIVVHDQGLIVNSVPDQVAVRGGVSHTIWPKLGLAVSLGGRWEGIPSHDLIGGSDGWRLPGFSVSVEPGISISHGKDFLSVTAPIAVHRYGIPSVPLTRVHSPTAGRASFADFQINVTYSHLF
;
A
#
# COMPACT_ATOMS: atom_id res chain seq x y z
N MET A 1 -12.67 11.27 5.22
CA MET A 1 -11.58 11.18 6.21
C MET A 1 -11.41 9.72 6.46
N ASP A 2 -10.20 9.21 6.23
CA ASP A 2 -9.93 7.79 6.29
C ASP A 2 -8.89 7.56 7.37
N LEU A 3 -9.19 6.66 8.31
CA LEU A 3 -8.31 6.28 9.41
C LEU A 3 -8.21 4.74 9.40
N PRO A 4 -7.21 4.17 8.72
CA PRO A 4 -7.10 2.73 8.60
C PRO A 4 -6.61 2.11 9.91
N PHE A 5 -7.12 0.92 10.24
CA PHE A 5 -6.46 0.02 11.16
C PHE A 5 -5.75 -1.06 10.35
N GLN A 6 -4.48 -1.29 10.63
CA GLN A 6 -3.66 -2.27 9.93
C GLN A 6 -3.14 -3.33 10.90
N TYR A 7 -3.13 -4.57 10.43
CA TYR A 7 -2.40 -5.67 11.03
C TYR A 7 -1.57 -6.33 9.92
N GLY A 8 -0.28 -6.49 10.17
CA GLY A 8 0.66 -7.13 9.26
C GLY A 8 1.50 -8.17 10.00
N SER A 9 1.82 -9.25 9.31
CA SER A 9 2.77 -10.25 9.77
C SER A 9 3.71 -10.63 8.64
N ARG A 10 4.99 -10.81 8.97
CA ARG A 10 6.01 -11.19 8.02
C ARG A 10 6.81 -12.36 8.56
N THR A 11 6.85 -13.45 7.79
CA THR A 11 7.45 -14.73 8.19
C THR A 11 8.55 -15.11 7.21
N ASN A 12 9.80 -15.08 7.66
CA ASN A 12 10.95 -15.48 6.86
C ASN A 12 12.17 -15.78 7.75
N ALA A 13 13.26 -16.26 7.15
CA ALA A 13 14.56 -16.40 7.81
C ALA A 13 15.52 -15.23 7.52
N PHE A 14 15.33 -14.55 6.38
CA PHE A 14 16.26 -13.55 5.86
C PHE A 14 16.41 -12.31 6.75
N GLU A 15 15.31 -11.83 7.34
CA GLU A 15 15.30 -10.70 8.27
C GLU A 15 15.82 -11.06 9.66
N HIS A 16 16.06 -12.34 9.91
CA HIS A 16 16.52 -12.91 11.17
C HIS A 16 17.99 -13.35 11.07
N ASP A 17 18.26 -14.65 11.27
CA ASP A 17 19.61 -15.24 11.27
C ASP A 17 19.99 -15.84 9.91
N GLY A 18 19.07 -15.81 8.94
CA GLY A 18 19.23 -16.42 7.61
C GLY A 18 19.05 -17.93 7.58
N VAL A 19 18.75 -18.58 8.71
CA VAL A 19 18.69 -20.04 8.86
C VAL A 19 17.30 -20.50 9.32
N HIS A 20 16.79 -19.91 10.40
CA HIS A 20 15.52 -20.30 11.01
C HIS A 20 14.40 -19.34 10.63
N VAL A 21 13.22 -19.89 10.37
CA VAL A 21 12.04 -19.09 10.04
C VAL A 21 11.40 -18.55 11.31
N HIS A 22 11.30 -17.23 11.40
CA HIS A 22 10.61 -16.53 12.48
C HIS A 22 9.54 -15.61 11.91
N THR A 23 8.69 -15.07 12.78
CA THR A 23 7.59 -14.18 12.38
C THR A 23 7.64 -12.90 13.21
N GLN A 24 7.66 -11.77 12.53
CA GLN A 24 7.44 -10.46 13.11
C GLN A 24 6.01 -9.99 12.81
N ARG A 25 5.44 -9.19 13.72
CA ARG A 25 4.09 -8.64 13.61
C ARG A 25 4.07 -7.17 13.96
N ALA A 26 3.18 -6.43 13.31
CA ALA A 26 2.84 -5.07 13.68
C ALA A 26 1.34 -4.85 13.50
N ALA A 27 0.78 -4.03 14.38
CA ALA A 27 -0.60 -3.63 14.34
C ALA A 27 -0.76 -2.22 14.88
N GLY A 28 -1.68 -1.46 14.32
CA GLY A 28 -1.91 -0.10 14.77
C GLY A 28 -2.86 0.67 13.87
N ILE A 29 -3.12 1.89 14.29
CA ILE A 29 -3.75 2.89 13.45
C ILE A 29 -2.71 3.31 12.40
N GLY A 30 -3.10 3.34 11.14
CA GLY A 30 -2.24 3.85 10.07
C GLY A 30 -2.37 5.35 9.88
N ASP A 31 -1.74 5.86 8.84
CA ASP A 31 -1.74 7.29 8.56
C ASP A 31 -3.13 7.82 8.19
N LEU A 32 -3.54 8.88 8.90
CA LEU A 32 -4.78 9.61 8.65
C LEU A 32 -4.74 10.25 7.26
N ARG A 33 -5.83 10.09 6.50
CA ARG A 33 -6.00 10.73 5.19
C ARG A 33 -7.21 11.64 5.19
N LEU A 34 -7.01 12.85 4.71
CA LEU A 34 -8.07 13.83 4.50
C LEU A 34 -8.08 14.26 3.03
N THR A 35 -9.15 13.91 2.32
CA THR A 35 -9.31 14.20 0.89
C THR A 35 -10.59 14.98 0.65
N ALA A 36 -10.49 16.08 -0.09
CA ALA A 36 -11.62 16.80 -0.65
C ALA A 36 -11.86 16.30 -2.07
N ASN A 37 -13.11 16.03 -2.43
CA ASN A 37 -13.50 15.51 -3.73
C ASN A 37 -14.51 16.43 -4.39
N VAL A 38 -14.39 16.60 -5.71
CA VAL A 38 -15.34 17.32 -6.54
C VAL A 38 -15.88 16.40 -7.62
N LEU A 39 -17.21 16.38 -7.77
CA LEU A 39 -17.87 15.71 -8.88
C LEU A 39 -17.83 16.62 -10.10
N VAL A 40 -17.41 16.07 -11.23
CA VAL A 40 -17.29 16.81 -12.50
C VAL A 40 -18.66 16.99 -13.14
N LEU A 41 -19.55 16.01 -13.02
CA LEU A 41 -20.91 16.07 -13.57
C LEU A 41 -21.93 16.37 -12.46
N ASP A 42 -22.94 17.17 -12.78
CA ASP A 42 -24.11 17.38 -11.92
C ASP A 42 -24.83 16.04 -11.68
N PRO A 43 -24.88 15.53 -10.44
CA PRO A 43 -25.50 14.24 -10.13
C PRO A 43 -26.99 14.20 -10.43
N ALA A 44 -27.69 15.34 -10.38
CA ALA A 44 -29.12 15.41 -10.66
C ALA A 44 -29.41 15.22 -12.16
N ARG A 45 -28.45 15.60 -13.03
CA ARG A 45 -28.55 15.45 -14.49
C ARG A 45 -27.92 14.16 -14.99
N HIS A 46 -26.99 13.59 -14.22
CA HIS A 46 -26.23 12.40 -14.59
C HIS A 46 -26.30 11.33 -13.48
N PRO A 47 -27.48 10.75 -13.22
CA PRO A 47 -27.68 9.81 -12.11
C PRO A 47 -26.89 8.49 -12.29
N ASP A 48 -26.53 8.16 -13.53
CA ASP A 48 -25.94 6.89 -13.91
C ASP A 48 -24.45 6.97 -14.26
N GLN A 49 -23.82 8.13 -14.12
CA GLN A 49 -22.39 8.30 -14.40
C GLN A 49 -21.81 9.51 -13.70
N ASN A 50 -20.56 9.41 -13.26
CA ASN A 50 -19.83 10.58 -12.80
C ASN A 50 -18.32 10.35 -12.82
N ILE A 51 -17.59 11.46 -12.71
CA ILE A 51 -16.16 11.50 -12.45
C ILE A 51 -15.97 12.33 -11.18
N SER A 52 -15.19 11.82 -10.25
CA SER A 52 -14.78 12.48 -9.02
C SER A 52 -13.28 12.70 -9.06
N LEU A 53 -12.85 13.94 -8.86
CA LEU A 53 -11.44 14.29 -8.70
C LEU A 53 -11.19 14.71 -7.26
N GLY A 54 -10.10 14.22 -6.68
CA GLY A 54 -9.76 14.46 -5.29
C GLY A 54 -8.35 14.97 -5.09
N LEU A 55 -8.22 15.90 -4.15
CA LEU A 55 -6.97 16.39 -3.61
C LEU A 55 -7.01 16.24 -2.09
N GLY A 56 -5.95 15.69 -1.53
CA GLY A 56 -5.89 15.41 -0.11
C GLY A 56 -4.50 15.48 0.49
N VAL A 57 -4.45 15.27 1.79
CA VAL A 57 -3.23 15.18 2.59
C VAL A 57 -3.24 13.88 3.40
N LYS A 58 -2.06 13.31 3.55
CA LYS A 58 -1.75 12.21 4.47
C LYS A 58 -0.95 12.78 5.64
N ALA A 59 -1.42 12.56 6.86
CA ALA A 59 -0.71 12.92 8.08
C ALA A 59 -0.02 11.69 8.69
N PRO A 60 1.23 11.80 9.18
CA PRO A 60 1.98 10.68 9.77
C PRO A 60 1.50 10.39 11.19
N THR A 61 0.29 9.87 11.33
CA THR A 61 -0.31 9.51 12.62
C THR A 61 -0.10 8.06 13.01
N GLY A 62 0.22 7.20 12.03
CA GLY A 62 0.56 5.80 12.30
C GLY A 62 2.00 5.69 12.83
N ASP A 63 2.23 4.68 13.67
CA ASP A 63 3.58 4.35 14.13
C ASP A 63 4.41 3.80 12.97
N ASP A 64 5.57 4.41 12.72
CA ASP A 64 6.52 4.05 11.68
C ASP A 64 7.73 3.26 12.21
N ALA A 65 7.76 2.98 13.52
CA ALA A 65 8.85 2.36 14.25
C ALA A 65 8.39 1.18 15.13
N VAL A 66 7.24 0.57 14.83
CA VAL A 66 6.78 -0.64 15.54
C VAL A 66 7.89 -1.68 15.47
N SER A 67 8.18 -2.29 16.62
CA SER A 67 9.30 -3.22 16.76
C SER A 67 8.82 -4.57 17.26
N ASP A 68 9.48 -5.62 16.80
CA ASP A 68 9.26 -7.01 17.24
C ASP A 68 10.61 -7.72 17.35
N ASN A 69 10.61 -8.88 17.98
CA ASN A 69 11.80 -9.70 18.19
C ASN A 69 12.39 -10.14 16.85
N SER A 70 13.63 -9.74 16.63
CA SER A 70 14.47 -10.27 15.59
C SER A 70 15.50 -11.24 16.18
N PHE A 71 15.80 -12.31 15.46
CA PHE A 71 16.65 -13.40 15.96
C PHE A 71 17.97 -13.31 15.21
N ARG A 72 19.07 -13.10 15.94
CA ARG A 72 20.44 -13.07 15.40
C ARG A 72 21.18 -14.32 15.84
N SER A 73 22.29 -14.61 15.18
CA SER A 73 23.27 -15.60 15.66
C SER A 73 23.80 -15.27 17.06
N THR A 74 23.78 -14.00 17.46
CA THR A 74 24.20 -13.51 18.79
C THR A 74 23.08 -13.48 19.83
N GLY A 75 21.83 -13.81 19.45
CA GLY A 75 20.68 -13.77 20.34
C GLY A 75 19.51 -12.92 19.80
N VAL A 76 18.47 -12.79 20.63
CA VAL A 76 17.27 -12.01 20.30
C VAL A 76 17.53 -10.53 20.51
N VAL A 77 17.14 -9.70 19.54
CA VAL A 77 17.24 -8.24 19.59
C VAL A 77 15.91 -7.62 19.16
N LEU A 78 15.49 -6.55 19.84
CA LEU A 78 14.30 -5.79 19.44
C LEU A 78 14.67 -4.89 18.26
N ARG A 79 13.93 -4.99 17.15
CA ARG A 79 14.18 -4.23 15.92
C ARG A 79 12.88 -3.69 15.35
N PRO A 80 12.91 -2.53 14.67
CA PRO A 80 11.80 -2.13 13.82
C PRO A 80 11.44 -3.26 12.86
N VAL A 81 10.14 -3.51 12.68
CA VAL A 81 9.67 -4.48 11.71
C VAL A 81 9.83 -3.95 10.28
N ASP A 82 9.71 -4.84 9.30
CA ASP A 82 9.81 -4.48 7.88
C ASP A 82 8.78 -3.40 7.52
N SER A 83 9.20 -2.41 6.72
CA SER A 83 8.36 -1.28 6.35
C SER A 83 7.07 -1.70 5.63
N ALA A 84 7.02 -2.88 5.02
CA ALA A 84 5.80 -3.40 4.40
C ALA A 84 4.68 -3.74 5.40
N ILE A 85 4.99 -3.91 6.68
CA ILE A 85 4.00 -4.20 7.74
C ILE A 85 3.88 -3.08 8.78
N GLN A 86 4.63 -1.98 8.65
CA GLN A 86 4.48 -0.81 9.51
C GLN A 86 3.10 -0.15 9.28
N PRO A 87 2.40 0.27 10.35
CA PRO A 87 1.14 1.01 10.23
C PRO A 87 1.28 2.39 9.54
N GLY A 88 2.38 3.10 9.82
CA GLY A 88 2.70 4.41 9.23
C GLY A 88 4.04 4.41 8.51
N ASP A 89 4.26 5.44 7.69
CA ASP A 89 5.54 5.66 7.00
C ASP A 89 6.34 6.85 7.58
N GLY A 90 5.76 7.63 8.49
CA GLY A 90 6.42 8.76 9.16
C GLY A 90 6.50 10.05 8.34
N GLY A 91 5.90 10.11 7.16
CA GLY A 91 5.90 11.30 6.30
C GLY A 91 4.53 11.97 6.15
N TRP A 92 4.55 13.27 5.89
CA TRP A 92 3.40 13.93 5.27
C TRP A 92 3.34 13.55 3.79
N GLY A 93 2.13 13.46 3.24
CA GLY A 93 1.95 13.22 1.81
C GLY A 93 0.80 14.02 1.20
N ILE A 94 0.87 14.21 -0.12
CA ILE A 94 -0.16 14.82 -0.94
C ILE A 94 -0.86 13.71 -1.72
N ILE A 95 -2.18 13.66 -1.69
CA ILE A 95 -2.98 12.65 -2.37
C ILE A 95 -3.63 13.30 -3.58
N LEU A 96 -3.36 12.76 -4.77
CA LEU A 96 -4.12 13.02 -5.98
C LEU A 96 -4.95 11.78 -6.27
N SER A 97 -6.27 11.91 -6.36
CA SER A 97 -7.17 10.77 -6.60
C SER A 97 -8.19 11.04 -7.68
N GLY A 98 -8.62 9.98 -8.36
CA GLY A 98 -9.66 10.03 -9.38
C GLY A 98 -10.54 8.80 -9.28
N ASN A 99 -11.86 8.99 -9.42
CA ASN A 99 -12.83 7.91 -9.50
C ASN A 99 -13.79 8.21 -10.64
N ALA A 100 -14.19 7.21 -11.40
CA ALA A 100 -15.25 7.36 -12.39
C ALA A 100 -16.10 6.09 -12.43
N PHE A 101 -17.38 6.27 -12.69
CA PHE A 101 -18.31 5.17 -12.92
C PHE A 101 -19.31 5.55 -13.99
N ALA A 102 -19.84 4.54 -14.68
CA ALA A 102 -20.93 4.69 -15.63
C ALA A 102 -21.77 3.42 -15.72
N LYS A 103 -23.09 3.55 -15.80
CA LYS A 103 -23.99 2.45 -16.10
C LYS A 103 -23.72 1.96 -17.51
N VAL A 104 -23.34 0.70 -17.64
CA VAL A 104 -23.07 0.07 -18.92
C VAL A 104 -24.22 -0.84 -19.37
N TYR A 105 -24.97 -1.41 -18.42
CA TYR A 105 -26.11 -2.26 -18.74
C TYR A 105 -27.02 -2.52 -17.53
N LYS A 106 -28.31 -2.14 -17.59
CA LYS A 106 -29.29 -2.37 -16.50
C LYS A 106 -28.71 -2.01 -15.11
N ASN A 107 -28.44 -3.02 -14.29
CA ASN A 107 -27.91 -2.90 -12.93
C ASN A 107 -26.39 -3.05 -12.86
N THR A 108 -25.70 -2.77 -13.97
CA THR A 108 -24.26 -2.98 -14.17
C THR A 108 -23.57 -1.66 -14.40
N PHE A 109 -22.55 -1.39 -13.60
CA PHE A 109 -21.72 -0.20 -13.68
C PHE A 109 -20.28 -0.61 -13.96
N ALA A 110 -19.66 0.02 -14.95
CA ALA A 110 -18.22 0.01 -15.07
C ALA A 110 -17.64 1.09 -14.16
N TYR A 111 -16.46 0.84 -13.59
CA TYR A 111 -15.77 1.80 -12.74
C TYR A 111 -14.27 1.79 -12.99
N VAL A 112 -13.64 2.92 -12.68
CA VAL A 112 -12.19 3.08 -12.52
C VAL A 112 -11.92 3.97 -11.32
N SER A 113 -10.90 3.66 -10.55
CA SER A 113 -10.52 4.37 -9.33
C SER A 113 -9.02 4.30 -9.16
N GLY A 114 -8.40 5.39 -8.72
CA GLY A 114 -6.97 5.37 -8.41
C GLY A 114 -6.51 6.58 -7.64
N PHE A 115 -5.29 6.47 -7.11
CA PHE A 115 -4.59 7.57 -6.46
C PHE A 115 -3.09 7.51 -6.72
N TYR A 116 -2.45 8.66 -6.59
CA TYR A 116 -1.02 8.82 -6.43
C TYR A 116 -0.76 9.59 -5.13
N LEU A 117 0.05 9.03 -4.25
CA LEU A 117 0.50 9.60 -2.99
C LEU A 117 1.92 10.09 -3.18
N ILE A 118 2.10 11.40 -3.08
CA ILE A 118 3.40 12.08 -3.16
C ILE A 118 3.91 12.31 -1.75
N ASN A 119 5.06 11.76 -1.40
CA ASN A 119 5.72 11.91 -0.12
C ASN A 119 6.98 12.81 -0.30
N PRO A 120 6.97 14.05 0.21
CA PRO A 120 8.13 14.95 0.09
C PRO A 120 9.33 14.57 0.98
N ARG A 121 9.10 13.74 2.01
CA ARG A 121 10.14 13.27 2.93
C ARG A 121 10.88 12.09 2.30
N GLU A 122 12.20 12.06 2.37
CA GLU A 122 12.99 10.95 1.79
C GLU A 122 13.04 9.71 2.68
N THR A 123 13.43 9.89 3.96
CA THR A 123 13.56 8.81 4.95
C THR A 123 12.86 9.16 6.25
N ASN A 124 12.39 8.15 6.97
CA ASN A 124 11.74 8.34 8.27
C ASN A 124 12.72 8.30 9.46
N GLY A 125 13.98 7.93 9.24
CA GLY A 125 15.00 7.82 10.28
C GLY A 125 14.95 6.50 11.04
N VAL A 126 13.99 5.63 10.74
CA VAL A 126 13.84 4.31 11.34
C VAL A 126 14.75 3.33 10.61
N GLN A 127 15.51 2.55 11.37
CA GLN A 127 16.39 1.56 10.76
C GLN A 127 15.59 0.41 10.12
N THR A 128 16.12 -0.16 9.05
CA THR A 128 15.61 -1.41 8.48
C THR A 128 15.74 -2.55 9.49
N VAL A 129 14.99 -3.63 9.29
CA VAL A 129 15.05 -4.81 10.17
C VAL A 129 16.47 -5.31 10.34
N ARG A 130 17.30 -5.23 9.28
CA ARG A 130 18.70 -5.67 9.25
C ARG A 130 19.71 -4.51 9.35
N GLY A 131 19.27 -3.30 9.74
CA GLY A 131 20.13 -2.12 9.82
C GLY A 131 21.23 -2.20 10.89
N ASP A 132 21.11 -3.14 11.84
CA ASP A 132 22.12 -3.47 12.85
C ASP A 132 23.22 -4.42 12.34
N LEU A 133 23.04 -5.03 11.16
CA LEU A 133 23.97 -6.00 10.59
C LEU A 133 24.88 -5.35 9.54
N PRO A 134 26.14 -5.83 9.40
CA PRO A 134 26.98 -5.46 8.27
C PRO A 134 26.27 -5.76 6.95
N GLN A 135 26.19 -4.77 6.06
CA GLN A 135 25.63 -4.97 4.73
C GLN A 135 26.69 -5.63 3.86
N ILE A 136 26.43 -6.85 3.39
CA ILE A 136 27.35 -7.61 2.55
C ILE A 136 26.78 -7.71 1.15
N VAL A 137 27.51 -7.17 0.17
CA VAL A 137 27.15 -7.21 -1.25
C VAL A 137 28.32 -7.81 -2.02
N ASN A 138 28.05 -8.88 -2.79
CA ASN A 138 29.07 -9.61 -3.55
C ASN A 138 30.29 -10.03 -2.70
N GLY A 139 30.05 -10.40 -1.44
CA GLY A 139 31.10 -10.83 -0.51
C GLY A 139 31.91 -9.69 0.13
N ILE A 140 31.55 -8.43 -0.12
CA ILE A 140 32.25 -7.24 0.39
C ILE A 140 31.34 -6.49 1.36
N VAL A 141 31.88 -6.03 2.48
CA VAL A 141 31.16 -5.15 3.42
C VAL A 141 31.01 -3.77 2.78
N VAL A 142 29.77 -3.29 2.70
CA VAL A 142 29.42 -1.99 2.14
C VAL A 142 28.84 -1.09 3.23
N HIS A 143 29.22 0.18 3.20
CA HIS A 143 28.73 1.21 4.12
C HIS A 143 27.87 2.20 3.34
N ASP A 144 26.59 1.87 3.16
CA ASP A 144 25.61 2.73 2.50
C ASP A 144 24.47 3.04 3.47
N GLN A 145 24.26 4.32 3.77
CA GLN A 145 23.22 4.77 4.70
C GLN A 145 21.82 4.45 4.20
N GLY A 146 21.61 4.41 2.88
CA GLY A 146 20.34 4.09 2.26
C GLY A 146 19.92 2.63 2.38
N LEU A 147 20.83 1.74 2.78
CA LEU A 147 20.49 0.35 3.13
C LEU A 147 20.10 0.18 4.61
N ILE A 148 20.34 1.20 5.43
CA ILE A 148 20.20 1.13 6.87
C ILE A 148 18.91 1.81 7.34
N VAL A 149 18.42 2.82 6.64
CA VAL A 149 17.25 3.63 7.04
C VAL A 149 16.11 3.47 6.05
N ASN A 150 14.87 3.30 6.53
CA ASN A 150 13.68 3.17 5.69
C ASN A 150 13.34 4.47 4.95
N SER A 151 12.93 4.32 3.70
CA SER A 151 12.41 5.42 2.89
C SER A 151 10.94 5.71 3.19
N VAL A 152 10.50 6.92 2.85
CA VAL A 152 9.08 7.29 2.78
C VAL A 152 8.70 7.45 1.30
N PRO A 153 8.46 6.34 0.57
CA PRO A 153 8.34 6.41 -0.88
C PRO A 153 6.96 6.88 -1.32
N ASP A 154 6.86 7.42 -2.53
CA ASP A 154 5.59 7.63 -3.20
C ASP A 154 4.82 6.30 -3.36
N GLN A 155 3.50 6.37 -3.47
CA GLN A 155 2.67 5.17 -3.67
C GLN A 155 1.60 5.42 -4.71
N VAL A 156 1.25 4.38 -5.46
CA VAL A 156 0.25 4.48 -6.50
C VAL A 156 -0.60 3.23 -6.54
N ALA A 157 -1.89 3.39 -6.75
CA ALA A 157 -2.80 2.29 -7.04
C ALA A 157 -3.88 2.73 -8.01
N VAL A 158 -4.22 1.85 -8.95
CA VAL A 158 -5.30 2.01 -9.91
C VAL A 158 -6.07 0.71 -9.98
N ARG A 159 -7.40 0.77 -9.95
CA ARG A 159 -8.30 -0.36 -10.13
C ARG A 159 -9.40 0.00 -11.10
N GLY A 160 -9.90 -0.98 -11.83
CA GLY A 160 -11.05 -0.80 -12.71
C GLY A 160 -11.74 -2.12 -12.99
N GLY A 161 -13.04 -2.07 -13.22
CA GLY A 161 -13.82 -3.28 -13.38
C GLY A 161 -15.30 -3.00 -13.55
N VAL A 162 -16.09 -4.02 -13.25
CA VAL A 162 -17.55 -3.99 -13.36
C VAL A 162 -18.15 -4.38 -12.02
N SER A 163 -19.22 -3.69 -11.63
CA SER A 163 -20.07 -4.04 -10.49
C SER A 163 -21.50 -4.30 -11.00
N HIS A 164 -22.12 -5.37 -10.52
CA HIS A 164 -23.48 -5.76 -10.88
C HIS A 164 -24.32 -5.96 -9.62
N THR A 165 -25.45 -5.25 -9.54
CA THR A 165 -26.41 -5.44 -8.43
C THR A 165 -27.22 -6.70 -8.65
N ILE A 166 -26.89 -7.75 -7.91
CA ILE A 166 -27.53 -9.07 -7.99
C ILE A 166 -28.84 -9.15 -7.19
N TRP A 167 -28.99 -8.33 -6.14
CA TRP A 167 -30.20 -8.30 -5.32
C TRP A 167 -30.61 -6.87 -4.96
N PRO A 168 -31.34 -6.17 -5.84
CA PRO A 168 -31.64 -4.74 -5.67
C PRO A 168 -32.38 -4.41 -4.36
N LYS A 169 -33.29 -5.29 -3.92
CA LYS A 169 -34.04 -5.10 -2.67
C LYS A 169 -33.15 -5.09 -1.41
N LEU A 170 -32.02 -5.82 -1.45
CA LEU A 170 -31.04 -5.87 -0.37
C LEU A 170 -29.87 -4.89 -0.60
N GLY A 171 -29.79 -4.26 -1.78
CA GLY A 171 -28.62 -3.47 -2.20
C GLY A 171 -27.35 -4.31 -2.38
N LEU A 172 -27.48 -5.62 -2.60
CA LEU A 172 -26.35 -6.53 -2.75
C LEU A 172 -25.80 -6.49 -4.17
N ALA A 173 -24.49 -6.28 -4.29
CA ALA A 173 -23.76 -6.26 -5.55
C ALA A 173 -22.48 -7.11 -5.48
N VAL A 174 -22.08 -7.63 -6.63
CA VAL A 174 -20.80 -8.30 -6.83
C VAL A 174 -19.97 -7.49 -7.81
N SER A 175 -18.65 -7.52 -7.66
CA SER A 175 -17.73 -6.83 -8.56
C SER A 175 -16.58 -7.73 -8.98
N LEU A 176 -16.09 -7.52 -10.19
CA LEU A 176 -14.84 -8.10 -10.68
C LEU A 176 -14.06 -7.03 -11.43
N GLY A 177 -12.78 -6.89 -11.11
CA GLY A 177 -11.90 -5.92 -11.74
C GLY A 177 -10.44 -6.36 -11.75
N GLY A 178 -9.61 -5.52 -12.35
CA GLY A 178 -8.17 -5.57 -12.23
C GLY A 178 -7.68 -4.46 -11.31
N ARG A 179 -6.60 -4.73 -10.57
CA ARG A 179 -5.89 -3.76 -9.73
C ARG A 179 -4.41 -3.76 -10.11
N TRP A 180 -3.83 -2.57 -10.24
CA TRP A 180 -2.40 -2.34 -10.33
C TRP A 180 -1.99 -1.46 -9.16
N GLU A 181 -0.99 -1.86 -8.39
CA GLU A 181 -0.48 -1.07 -7.27
C GLU A 181 1.03 -1.19 -7.19
N GLY A 182 1.69 -0.16 -6.68
CA GLY A 182 3.13 -0.14 -6.65
C GLY A 182 3.74 1.04 -5.92
N ILE A 183 5.06 0.95 -5.84
CA ILE A 183 5.96 1.92 -5.22
C ILE A 183 7.05 2.22 -6.26
N PRO A 184 7.27 3.48 -6.66
CA PRO A 184 8.29 3.82 -7.62
C PRO A 184 9.69 3.78 -7.00
N SER A 185 10.71 3.59 -7.83
CA SER A 185 12.10 3.66 -7.39
C SER A 185 12.55 5.09 -7.08
N HIS A 186 11.99 6.06 -7.81
CA HIS A 186 12.21 7.48 -7.61
C HIS A 186 10.90 8.17 -7.26
N ASP A 187 10.94 9.04 -6.26
CA ASP A 187 9.80 9.86 -5.88
C ASP A 187 9.66 11.07 -6.81
N LEU A 188 8.44 11.59 -6.91
CA LEU A 188 8.12 12.73 -7.74
C LEU A 188 8.76 14.02 -7.20
N ILE A 189 8.78 14.17 -5.87
CA ILE A 189 9.31 15.35 -5.18
C ILE A 189 10.31 14.97 -4.09
N GLY A 190 10.06 13.88 -3.35
CA GLY A 190 10.94 13.40 -2.29
C GLY A 190 12.30 12.90 -2.79
N GLY A 191 13.22 12.71 -1.85
CA GLY A 191 14.48 12.01 -2.12
C GLY A 191 14.27 10.50 -2.25
N SER A 192 15.24 9.79 -2.84
CA SER A 192 15.10 8.36 -3.16
C SER A 192 16.11 7.44 -2.48
N ASP A 193 16.89 7.98 -1.53
CA ASP A 193 18.05 7.29 -0.97
C ASP A 193 17.75 6.41 0.25
N GLY A 194 16.49 6.20 0.64
CA GLY A 194 16.13 5.28 1.71
C GLY A 194 15.91 3.84 1.24
N TRP A 195 15.94 2.91 2.19
CA TRP A 195 15.59 1.51 1.96
C TRP A 195 14.11 1.42 1.56
N ARG A 196 13.90 0.84 0.38
CA ARG A 196 12.59 0.52 -0.18
C ARG A 196 12.75 -0.67 -1.12
N LEU A 197 11.67 -1.43 -1.31
CA LEU A 197 11.57 -2.47 -2.33
C LEU A 197 10.55 -2.03 -3.38
N PRO A 198 10.96 -1.21 -4.37
CA PRO A 198 10.04 -0.66 -5.33
C PRO A 198 9.64 -1.71 -6.36
N GLY A 199 8.53 -1.47 -7.03
CA GLY A 199 7.92 -2.43 -7.93
C GLY A 199 6.41 -2.25 -8.01
N PHE A 200 5.74 -3.23 -8.59
CA PHE A 200 4.30 -3.27 -8.67
C PHE A 200 3.74 -4.69 -8.66
N SER A 201 2.46 -4.80 -8.34
CA SER A 201 1.66 -6.00 -8.54
C SER A 201 0.42 -5.71 -9.38
N VAL A 202 0.08 -6.67 -10.25
CA VAL A 202 -1.19 -6.75 -10.96
C VAL A 202 -2.03 -7.84 -10.30
N SER A 203 -3.27 -7.53 -9.98
CA SER A 203 -4.18 -8.42 -9.27
C SER A 203 -5.53 -8.51 -9.96
N VAL A 204 -6.15 -9.69 -9.90
CA VAL A 204 -7.57 -9.86 -10.16
C VAL A 204 -8.31 -9.60 -8.85
N GLU A 205 -9.35 -8.78 -8.89
CA GLU A 205 -10.02 -8.26 -7.70
C GLU A 205 -11.52 -8.59 -7.72
N PRO A 206 -11.93 -9.74 -7.18
CA PRO A 206 -13.32 -10.00 -6.81
C PRO A 206 -13.74 -9.13 -5.62
N GLY A 207 -15.03 -8.82 -5.56
CA GLY A 207 -15.62 -8.13 -4.43
C GLY A 207 -17.12 -8.34 -4.28
N ILE A 208 -17.61 -8.07 -3.08
CA ILE A 208 -19.03 -8.07 -2.73
C ILE A 208 -19.30 -6.83 -1.90
N SER A 209 -20.46 -6.21 -2.13
CA SER A 209 -20.88 -5.03 -1.36
C SER A 209 -22.36 -5.04 -1.08
N ILE A 210 -22.75 -4.42 0.02
CA ILE A 210 -24.14 -4.19 0.39
C ILE A 210 -24.33 -2.71 0.71
N SER A 211 -25.33 -2.10 0.08
CA SER A 211 -25.75 -0.72 0.35
C SER A 211 -27.15 -0.73 0.94
N HIS A 212 -27.30 -0.26 2.18
CA HIS A 212 -28.60 -0.20 2.84
C HIS A 212 -28.79 1.15 3.55
N GLY A 213 -29.71 1.97 3.03
CA GLY A 213 -29.98 3.30 3.58
C GLY A 213 -28.74 4.20 3.53
N LYS A 214 -28.21 4.54 4.70
CA LYS A 214 -27.03 5.40 4.89
C LYS A 214 -25.72 4.60 5.02
N ASP A 215 -25.80 3.28 5.05
CA ASP A 215 -24.68 2.39 5.30
C ASP A 215 -24.22 1.68 4.03
N PHE A 216 -22.91 1.57 3.91
CA PHE A 216 -22.24 0.81 2.87
C PHE A 216 -21.18 -0.09 3.51
N LEU A 217 -21.19 -1.37 3.13
CA LEU A 217 -20.15 -2.32 3.49
C LEU A 217 -19.66 -3.02 2.22
N SER A 218 -18.35 -3.07 2.03
CA SER A 218 -17.74 -3.84 0.95
C SER A 218 -16.56 -4.66 1.42
N VAL A 219 -16.41 -5.84 0.81
CA VAL A 219 -15.24 -6.70 0.95
C VAL A 219 -14.66 -6.93 -0.44
N THR A 220 -13.37 -6.64 -0.62
CA THR A 220 -12.64 -6.98 -1.85
C THR A 220 -11.42 -7.82 -1.52
N ALA A 221 -11.05 -8.71 -2.44
CA ALA A 221 -9.91 -9.60 -2.27
C ALA A 221 -9.00 -9.56 -3.51
N PRO A 222 -8.11 -8.57 -3.65
CA PRO A 222 -7.11 -8.56 -4.70
C PRO A 222 -6.20 -9.79 -4.58
N ILE A 223 -6.15 -10.61 -5.64
CA ILE A 223 -5.27 -11.78 -5.75
C ILE A 223 -4.23 -11.46 -6.82
N ALA A 224 -2.97 -11.36 -6.44
CA ALA A 224 -1.92 -10.95 -7.36
C ALA A 224 -1.59 -12.07 -8.36
N VAL A 225 -1.64 -11.73 -9.64
CA VAL A 225 -1.35 -12.61 -10.79
C VAL A 225 0.00 -12.31 -11.43
N HIS A 226 0.53 -11.11 -11.20
CA HIS A 226 1.86 -10.71 -11.65
C HIS A 226 2.49 -9.75 -10.64
N ARG A 227 3.79 -9.91 -10.40
CA ARG A 227 4.57 -9.05 -9.51
C ARG A 227 5.91 -8.78 -10.16
N TYR A 228 6.35 -7.53 -10.10
CA TYR A 228 7.62 -7.11 -10.68
C TYR A 228 8.32 -6.17 -9.71
N GLY A 229 9.59 -6.45 -9.41
CA GLY A 229 10.43 -5.59 -8.57
C GLY A 229 11.30 -4.70 -9.44
N ILE A 230 11.46 -3.45 -9.01
CA ILE A 230 12.30 -2.46 -9.66
C ILE A 230 13.56 -2.28 -8.79
N PRO A 231 14.76 -2.10 -9.36
CA PRO A 231 15.96 -1.75 -8.59
C PRO A 231 15.77 -0.44 -7.81
N SER A 232 15.97 -0.45 -6.49
CA SER A 232 16.00 0.78 -5.68
C SER A 232 17.33 1.50 -5.81
N VAL A 233 17.35 2.82 -5.53
CA VAL A 233 18.56 3.64 -5.63
C VAL A 233 19.72 3.08 -4.77
N PRO A 234 19.53 2.75 -3.47
CA PRO A 234 20.64 2.23 -2.66
C PRO A 234 21.15 0.87 -3.17
N LEU A 235 20.26 -0.05 -3.58
CA LEU A 235 20.66 -1.37 -4.07
C LEU A 235 21.37 -1.30 -5.43
N THR A 236 20.95 -0.39 -6.31
CA THR A 236 21.64 -0.12 -7.58
C THR A 236 23.03 0.47 -7.33
N ARG A 237 23.15 1.44 -6.42
CA ARG A 237 24.43 2.12 -6.12
C ARG A 237 25.51 1.13 -5.68
N VAL A 238 25.14 0.14 -4.87
CA VAL A 238 26.07 -0.88 -4.36
C VAL A 238 26.20 -2.09 -5.29
N HIS A 239 25.59 -2.07 -6.47
CA HIS A 239 25.58 -3.17 -7.44
C HIS A 239 25.07 -4.49 -6.82
N SER A 240 24.00 -4.40 -6.02
CA SER A 240 23.44 -5.56 -5.34
C SER A 240 22.77 -6.52 -6.33
N PRO A 241 23.05 -7.83 -6.28
CA PRO A 241 22.33 -8.83 -7.07
C PRO A 241 20.89 -9.03 -6.59
N THR A 242 20.51 -8.43 -5.46
CA THR A 242 19.14 -8.45 -4.93
C THR A 242 18.29 -7.26 -5.38
N ALA A 243 18.86 -6.33 -6.17
CA ALA A 243 18.12 -5.23 -6.74
C ALA A 243 16.98 -5.75 -7.64
N GLY A 244 15.78 -5.16 -7.53
CA GLY A 244 14.63 -5.58 -8.33
C GLY A 244 13.88 -6.81 -7.82
N ARG A 245 14.07 -7.21 -6.56
CA ARG A 245 13.25 -8.26 -5.93
C ARG A 245 11.83 -7.77 -5.68
N ALA A 246 10.84 -8.51 -6.17
CA ALA A 246 9.43 -8.26 -5.88
C ALA A 246 9.07 -8.76 -4.47
N SER A 247 8.42 -7.92 -3.66
CA SER A 247 8.02 -8.24 -2.28
C SER A 247 6.56 -7.81 -2.02
N PHE A 248 5.65 -8.13 -2.94
CA PHE A 248 4.22 -7.85 -2.81
C PHE A 248 3.47 -9.07 -2.25
N ALA A 249 2.37 -8.81 -1.54
CA ALA A 249 1.53 -9.86 -0.96
C ALA A 249 0.91 -10.78 -2.03
N ASP A 250 0.60 -12.02 -1.63
CA ASP A 250 -0.07 -12.96 -2.52
C ASP A 250 -1.52 -12.56 -2.79
N PHE A 251 -2.20 -12.16 -1.71
CA PHE A 251 -3.54 -11.62 -1.70
C PHE A 251 -3.69 -10.61 -0.58
N GLN A 252 -4.72 -9.78 -0.66
CA GLN A 252 -5.13 -8.86 0.39
C GLN A 252 -6.64 -9.00 0.62
N ILE A 253 -7.11 -8.63 1.81
CA ILE A 253 -8.54 -8.53 2.11
C ILE A 253 -8.80 -7.12 2.60
N ASN A 254 -9.62 -6.38 1.85
CA ASN A 254 -10.02 -5.03 2.20
C ASN A 254 -11.47 -5.04 2.66
N VAL A 255 -11.73 -4.53 3.86
CA VAL A 255 -13.08 -4.31 4.37
C VAL A 255 -13.28 -2.81 4.49
N THR A 256 -14.32 -2.30 3.84
CA THR A 256 -14.66 -0.86 3.88
C THR A 256 -16.06 -0.70 4.41
N TYR A 257 -16.19 0.10 5.45
CA TYR A 257 -17.47 0.55 5.99
C TYR A 257 -17.59 2.07 5.79
N SER A 258 -18.77 2.53 5.40
CA SER A 258 -19.06 3.96 5.25
C SER A 258 -20.48 4.26 5.72
N HIS A 259 -20.64 5.39 6.41
CA HIS A 259 -21.92 5.87 6.93
C HIS A 259 -22.14 7.32 6.54
N LEU A 260 -23.36 7.66 6.09
CA LEU A 260 -23.77 9.02 5.80
C LEU A 260 -24.50 9.66 6.99
N PHE A 261 -23.81 10.53 7.73
CA PHE A 261 -24.35 11.28 8.87
C PHE A 261 -25.38 12.33 8.42
#